data_AF-Q32I57-F1
#
_entry.id   AF-Q32I57-F1
#
_cell.length_a   1.000
_cell.length_b   1.000
_cell.length_c   1.000
_cell.angle_alpha   90.00
_cell.angle_beta   90.00
_cell.angle_gamma   90.00
#
_symmetry.space_group_name_H-M   'P 1'
#
loop_
_entity.id
_entity.type
_entity.pdbx_description
1 polymer ?
#
loop_
_entity_poly.entity_id
_entity_poly.type
_entity_poly.pdbx_seq_one_letter_code
_entity_poly.pdbx_strand_id
1 'polypeptide(L)'
;MPKRITSSPVAHADVALICELDEQWSFVGSKARQHWLWYAYNTKTGGVPAYTFGPRTDETCRELLALLTPFNIGMITSDDWGSYGREVPKDKHLTGKIFTQRIERNNLTLRTRIKRLARKTICFSRSVEIHEKVIGTFIEKHMFY
;
A
#
# COMPACT_ATOMS: atom_id res chain seq x y z
N MET A 1 -17.55 0.43 1.70
CA MET A 1 -16.09 0.20 1.85
C MET A 1 -15.38 1.49 1.46
N PRO A 2 -14.29 1.90 2.12
CA PRO A 2 -13.49 3.06 1.70
C PRO A 2 -12.95 2.84 0.29
N LYS A 3 -12.71 3.93 -0.45
CA LYS A 3 -12.16 3.82 -1.82
C LYS A 3 -10.74 3.25 -1.75
N ARG A 4 -10.45 2.26 -2.59
CA ARG A 4 -9.11 1.65 -2.71
C ARG A 4 -8.16 2.41 -3.64
N ILE A 5 -8.69 3.37 -4.39
CA ILE A 5 -7.98 4.17 -5.37
C ILE A 5 -8.27 5.65 -5.14
N THR A 6 -7.24 6.52 -5.26
CA THR A 6 -7.43 7.96 -5.20
C THR A 6 -8.20 8.46 -6.41
N SER A 7 -9.10 9.42 -6.20
CA SER A 7 -9.78 10.15 -7.27
C SER A 7 -9.15 11.53 -7.50
N SER A 8 -7.96 11.79 -6.97
CA SER A 8 -7.35 13.10 -7.10
C SER A 8 -6.89 13.40 -8.52
N PRO A 9 -7.21 14.59 -9.07
CA PRO A 9 -6.72 15.02 -10.37
C PRO A 9 -5.21 15.01 -10.48
N VAL A 10 -4.47 15.24 -9.37
CA VAL A 10 -3.00 15.28 -9.38
C VAL A 10 -2.42 13.90 -9.68
N ALA A 11 -3.05 12.84 -9.16
CA ALA A 11 -2.63 11.46 -9.43
C ALA A 11 -2.99 11.04 -10.88
N HIS A 12 -4.08 11.56 -11.42
CA HIS A 12 -4.58 11.28 -12.77
C HIS A 12 -4.05 12.25 -13.85
N ALA A 13 -3.14 13.15 -13.50
CA ALA A 13 -2.50 14.03 -14.48
C ALA A 13 -1.60 13.22 -15.43
N ASP A 14 -1.33 13.75 -16.62
CA ASP A 14 -0.45 13.12 -17.64
C ASP A 14 1.04 13.03 -17.23
N VAL A 15 1.36 13.26 -15.96
CA VAL A 15 2.72 13.16 -15.43
C VAL A 15 2.97 11.74 -14.97
N ALA A 16 4.03 11.12 -15.50
CA ALA A 16 4.45 9.79 -15.09
C ALA A 16 4.78 9.74 -13.58
N LEU A 17 4.09 8.86 -12.85
CA LEU A 17 4.30 8.63 -11.43
C LEU A 17 5.48 7.70 -11.19
N ILE A 18 6.22 7.98 -10.12
CA ILE A 18 7.23 7.07 -9.55
C ILE A 18 6.69 6.58 -8.22
N CYS A 19 6.40 5.29 -8.14
CA CYS A 19 5.77 4.67 -6.99
C CYS A 19 6.68 3.66 -6.31
N GLU A 20 6.80 3.75 -4.99
CA GLU A 20 7.38 2.67 -4.17
C GLU A 20 6.24 1.74 -3.73
N LEU A 21 6.42 0.43 -3.84
CA LEU A 21 5.45 -0.59 -3.39
C LEU A 21 6.00 -1.31 -2.16
N ASP A 22 5.12 -1.59 -1.20
CA ASP A 22 5.47 -2.36 -0.02
C ASP A 22 4.22 -2.95 0.66
N GLU A 23 4.48 -3.95 1.50
CA GLU A 23 3.50 -4.68 2.28
C GLU A 23 3.66 -4.40 3.77
N GLN A 24 2.63 -3.80 4.36
CA GLN A 24 2.57 -3.60 5.78
C GLN A 24 1.83 -4.74 6.49
N TRP A 25 2.58 -5.50 7.29
CA TRP A 25 2.02 -6.51 8.18
C TRP A 25 1.06 -5.94 9.22
N SER A 26 -0.07 -6.61 9.40
CA SER A 26 -1.01 -6.43 10.51
C SER A 26 -1.69 -7.77 10.85
N PHE A 27 -2.66 -7.74 11.77
CA PHE A 27 -3.40 -8.95 12.17
C PHE A 27 -4.78 -8.62 12.76
N VAL A 28 -5.71 -9.59 12.68
CA VAL A 28 -7.10 -9.47 13.17
C VAL A 28 -7.43 -10.61 14.12
N GLY A 29 -7.91 -10.33 15.33
CA GLY A 29 -8.10 -11.33 16.39
C GLY A 29 -6.80 -11.84 17.04
N SER A 30 -5.90 -12.44 16.27
CA SER A 30 -4.62 -12.99 16.74
C SER A 30 -3.53 -12.86 15.68
N LYS A 31 -2.25 -12.91 16.09
CA LYS A 31 -1.11 -12.84 15.14
C LYS A 31 -1.08 -13.99 14.14
N ALA A 32 -1.77 -15.11 14.45
CA ALA A 32 -1.94 -16.23 13.52
C ALA A 32 -2.85 -15.87 12.34
N ARG A 33 -3.78 -14.93 12.54
CA ARG A 33 -4.65 -14.38 11.50
C ARG A 33 -4.02 -13.12 10.92
N GLN A 34 -2.95 -13.32 10.16
CA GLN A 34 -2.23 -12.25 9.47
C GLN A 34 -3.15 -11.56 8.47
N HIS A 35 -2.94 -10.27 8.30
CA HIS A 35 -3.68 -9.45 7.35
C HIS A 35 -2.74 -8.36 6.84
N TRP A 36 -2.49 -8.31 5.54
CA TRP A 36 -1.48 -7.41 4.98
C TRP A 36 -2.15 -6.28 4.22
N LEU A 37 -1.67 -5.06 4.47
CA LEU A 37 -1.95 -3.89 3.64
C LEU A 37 -0.89 -3.86 2.54
N TRP A 38 -1.33 -3.90 1.30
CA TRP A 38 -0.50 -3.70 0.11
C TRP A 38 -0.81 -2.31 -0.44
N TYR A 39 0.19 -1.49 -0.71
CA TYR A 39 -0.07 -0.15 -1.23
C TYR A 39 1.10 0.43 -2.02
N ALA A 40 0.76 1.39 -2.88
CA ALA A 40 1.72 2.20 -3.59
C ALA A 40 1.89 3.55 -2.90
N TYR A 41 3.12 4.07 -2.89
CA TYR A 41 3.46 5.39 -2.39
C TYR A 41 4.05 6.23 -3.52
N ASN A 42 3.35 7.29 -3.92
CA ASN A 42 3.84 8.23 -4.91
C ASN A 42 4.95 9.09 -4.29
N THR A 43 6.18 8.90 -4.77
CA THR A 43 7.37 9.58 -4.26
C THR A 43 7.33 11.10 -4.43
N LYS A 44 6.60 11.60 -5.45
CA LYS A 44 6.54 13.02 -5.80
C LYS A 44 5.53 13.78 -4.95
N THR A 45 4.32 13.23 -4.79
CA THR A 45 3.24 13.89 -4.05
C THR A 45 3.22 13.51 -2.56
N GLY A 46 3.83 12.38 -2.21
CA GLY A 46 3.72 11.80 -0.87
C GLY A 46 2.37 11.13 -0.58
N GLY A 47 1.58 10.88 -1.63
CA GLY A 47 0.26 10.25 -1.53
C GLY A 47 0.25 8.76 -1.84
N VAL A 48 -0.86 8.11 -1.53
CA VAL A 48 -1.12 6.69 -1.82
C VAL A 48 -2.11 6.62 -2.99
N PRO A 49 -1.68 6.35 -4.23
CA PRO A 49 -2.60 6.29 -5.36
C PRO A 49 -3.55 5.09 -5.29
N ALA A 50 -3.08 3.94 -4.80
CA ALA A 50 -3.90 2.75 -4.61
C ALA A 50 -3.42 1.87 -3.45
N TYR A 51 -4.34 1.11 -2.88
CA TYR A 51 -4.05 0.07 -1.89
C TYR A 51 -5.03 -1.11 -1.99
N THR A 52 -4.61 -2.29 -1.53
CA THR A 52 -5.49 -3.44 -1.32
C THR A 52 -5.13 -4.18 -0.03
N PHE A 53 -5.96 -5.14 0.36
CA PHE A 53 -5.71 -6.04 1.47
C PHE A 53 -5.68 -7.48 0.98
N GLY A 54 -4.74 -8.27 1.47
CA GLY A 54 -4.65 -9.68 1.12
C GLY A 54 -3.49 -10.38 1.80
N PRO A 55 -3.32 -11.70 1.56
CA PRO A 55 -2.11 -12.41 1.95
C PRO A 55 -0.90 -11.94 1.13
N ARG A 56 0.29 -12.42 1.47
CA ARG A 56 1.49 -12.17 0.65
C ARG A 56 1.54 -13.12 -0.54
N THR A 57 0.74 -12.86 -1.56
CA THR A 57 0.63 -13.71 -2.75
C THR A 57 0.70 -12.88 -4.02
N ASP A 58 1.02 -13.56 -5.12
CA ASP A 58 1.10 -12.96 -6.45
C ASP A 58 -0.28 -12.42 -6.89
N GLU A 59 -1.38 -13.05 -6.48
CA GLU A 59 -2.75 -12.58 -6.72
C GLU A 59 -3.00 -11.21 -6.10
N THR A 60 -2.53 -11.00 -4.87
CA THR A 60 -2.71 -9.72 -4.16
C THR A 60 -1.84 -8.63 -4.80
N CYS A 61 -0.64 -9.00 -5.26
CA CYS A 61 0.22 -8.11 -6.05
C CYS A 61 -0.47 -7.69 -7.35
N ARG A 62 -1.03 -8.63 -8.11
CA ARG A 62 -1.79 -8.34 -9.35
C ARG A 62 -2.99 -7.44 -9.08
N GLU A 63 -3.71 -7.64 -7.99
CA GLU A 63 -4.83 -6.77 -7.61
C GLU A 63 -4.36 -5.33 -7.37
N LEU A 64 -3.25 -5.13 -6.65
CA LEU A 64 -2.66 -3.79 -6.47
C LEU A 64 -2.25 -3.18 -7.80
N LEU A 65 -1.56 -3.93 -8.66
CA LEU A 65 -1.14 -3.45 -9.98
C LEU A 65 -2.33 -3.11 -10.88
N ALA A 66 -3.40 -3.91 -10.84
CA ALA A 66 -4.64 -3.63 -11.55
C ALA A 66 -5.28 -2.31 -11.10
N LEU A 67 -5.28 -2.02 -9.80
CA LEU A 67 -5.76 -0.74 -9.27
C LEU A 67 -4.87 0.44 -9.69
N LEU A 68 -3.61 0.20 -10.06
CA LEU A 68 -2.70 1.23 -10.54
C LEU A 68 -2.82 1.51 -12.05
N THR A 69 -3.49 0.65 -12.81
CA THR A 69 -3.64 0.80 -14.27
C THR A 69 -4.24 2.13 -14.75
N PRO A 70 -5.13 2.83 -14.00
CA PRO A 70 -5.64 4.13 -14.44
C PRO A 70 -4.58 5.25 -14.41
N PHE A 71 -3.46 5.05 -13.72
CA PHE A 71 -2.42 6.06 -13.58
C PHE A 71 -1.31 5.84 -14.60
N ASN A 72 -0.71 6.94 -15.06
CA ASN A 72 0.50 6.88 -15.86
C ASN A 72 1.70 6.51 -14.97
N ILE A 73 1.92 5.21 -14.70
CA ILE A 73 3.07 4.75 -13.91
C ILE A 73 4.32 4.70 -14.79
N GLY A 74 5.29 5.56 -14.49
CA GLY A 74 6.59 5.59 -15.16
C GLY A 74 7.57 4.58 -14.58
N MET A 75 7.67 4.51 -13.25
CA MET A 75 8.59 3.59 -12.58
C MET A 75 8.01 3.08 -11.27
N ILE A 76 8.25 1.79 -11.00
CA ILE A 76 7.89 1.08 -9.77
C ILE A 76 9.18 0.66 -9.07
N THR A 77 9.30 1.01 -7.79
CA THR A 77 10.38 0.54 -6.94
C THR A 77 9.82 -0.37 -5.86
N SER A 78 10.51 -1.47 -5.58
CA SER A 78 10.14 -2.37 -4.49
C SER A 78 11.39 -3.05 -3.91
N ASP A 79 11.18 -3.80 -2.83
CA ASP A 79 12.18 -4.76 -2.39
C ASP A 79 12.29 -5.94 -3.38
N ASP A 80 13.28 -6.81 -3.14
CA ASP A 80 13.54 -8.00 -3.98
C ASP A 80 12.59 -9.16 -3.63
N TRP A 81 11.34 -8.85 -3.27
CA TRP A 81 10.35 -9.89 -3.02
C TRP A 81 9.87 -10.52 -4.32
N GLY A 82 9.78 -11.85 -4.32
CA GLY A 82 9.54 -12.62 -5.54
C GLY A 82 8.23 -12.29 -6.26
N SER A 83 7.20 -11.84 -5.55
CA SER A 83 5.93 -11.43 -6.17
C SER A 83 6.09 -10.20 -7.05
N TYR A 84 6.86 -9.20 -6.62
CA TYR A 84 7.12 -8.02 -7.45
C TYR A 84 7.95 -8.39 -8.68
N GLY A 85 9.01 -9.20 -8.51
CA GLY A 85 9.84 -9.65 -9.62
C GLY A 85 9.11 -10.49 -10.68
N ARG A 86 7.98 -11.13 -10.33
CA ARG A 86 7.14 -11.90 -11.26
C ARG A 86 6.05 -11.08 -11.93
N GLU A 87 5.42 -10.16 -11.19
CA GLU A 87 4.18 -9.49 -11.62
C GLU A 87 4.42 -8.06 -12.14
N VAL A 88 5.49 -7.38 -11.68
CA VAL A 88 5.80 -6.02 -12.14
C VAL A 88 6.50 -6.08 -13.50
N PRO A 89 6.11 -5.25 -14.49
CA PRO A 89 6.81 -5.15 -15.77
C PRO A 89 8.29 -4.79 -15.58
N LYS A 90 9.19 -5.64 -16.11
CA LYS A 90 10.65 -5.54 -15.91
C LYS A 90 11.25 -4.23 -16.42
N ASP A 91 10.64 -3.63 -17.45
CA ASP A 91 11.04 -2.34 -18.03
C ASP A 91 10.76 -1.16 -17.09
N LYS A 92 9.85 -1.33 -16.13
CA LYS A 92 9.46 -0.30 -15.16
C LYS A 92 9.92 -0.62 -13.73
N HIS A 93 10.52 -1.79 -13.51
CA HIS A 93 10.81 -2.28 -12.16
C HIS A 93 12.26 -2.01 -11.76
N LEU A 94 12.44 -1.29 -10.67
CA LEU A 94 13.75 -1.05 -10.06
C LEU A 94 13.75 -1.60 -8.63
N THR A 95 14.55 -2.62 -8.38
CA THR A 95 14.67 -3.24 -7.05
C THR A 95 15.80 -2.61 -6.25
N GLY A 96 15.57 -2.42 -4.95
CA GLY A 96 16.63 -2.05 -4.03
C GLY A 96 16.16 -1.20 -2.85
N LYS A 97 16.72 -1.47 -1.67
CA LYS A 97 16.36 -0.79 -0.41
C LYS A 97 16.56 0.73 -0.45
N ILE A 98 17.48 1.23 -1.27
CA ILE A 98 17.70 2.67 -1.42
C ILE A 98 16.49 3.38 -2.05
N PHE A 99 15.66 2.64 -2.79
CA PHE A 99 14.49 3.15 -3.50
C PHE A 99 13.16 2.91 -2.77
N THR A 100 13.18 2.32 -1.57
CA THR A 100 12.00 2.04 -0.73
C THR A 100 11.97 2.87 0.56
N GLN A 101 12.86 3.85 0.70
CA GLN A 101 13.03 4.61 1.93
C GLN A 101 11.80 5.46 2.29
N ARG A 102 11.06 5.97 1.29
CA ARG A 102 9.92 6.85 1.54
C ARG A 102 8.72 6.04 2.01
N ILE A 103 8.47 4.88 1.40
CA ILE A 103 7.41 3.97 1.82
C ILE A 103 7.72 3.34 3.18
N GLU A 104 8.98 3.02 3.47
CA GLU A 104 9.40 2.57 4.81
C GLU A 104 9.13 3.65 5.89
N ARG A 105 9.47 4.91 5.58
CA ARG A 105 9.13 6.04 6.45
C ARG A 105 7.61 6.21 6.61
N ASN A 106 6.85 5.99 5.54
CA ASN A 106 5.41 6.07 5.56
C ASN A 106 4.77 4.93 6.37
N ASN A 107 5.32 3.73 6.29
CA ASN A 107 4.94 2.58 7.11
C ASN A 107 5.05 2.87 8.60
N LEU A 108 6.12 3.54 9.02
CA LEU A 108 6.28 4.00 10.40
C LEU A 108 5.19 5.01 10.79
N THR A 109 4.84 5.92 9.88
CA THR A 109 3.78 6.92 10.09
C THR A 109 2.42 6.24 10.27
N LEU A 110 2.08 5.28 9.42
CA LEU A 110 0.85 4.48 9.53
C LEU A 110 0.78 3.74 10.86
N ARG A 111 1.84 3.04 11.28
CA ARG A 111 1.86 2.31 12.57
C ARG A 111 1.71 3.23 13.77
N THR A 112 2.27 4.43 13.70
CA THR A 112 2.17 5.43 14.76
C THR A 112 0.75 6.00 14.87
N ARG A 113 0.13 6.32 13.72
CA ARG A 113 -1.19 6.96 13.69
C ARG A 113 -2.35 5.97 13.82
N ILE A 114 -2.17 4.73 13.36
CA ILE A 114 -3.16 3.65 13.42
C ILE A 114 -2.65 2.57 14.38
N LYS A 115 -2.91 2.77 15.69
CA LYS A 115 -2.49 1.83 16.76
C LYS A 115 -2.92 0.37 16.49
N ARG A 116 -4.04 0.18 15.76
CA ARG A 116 -4.59 -1.12 15.32
C ARG A 116 -3.61 -1.97 14.51
N LEU A 117 -2.67 -1.36 13.79
CA LEU A 117 -1.70 -2.07 12.95
C LEU A 117 -0.61 -2.77 13.77
N ALA A 118 -0.26 -2.23 14.95
CA ALA A 118 0.93 -2.67 15.69
C ALA A 118 0.62 -3.29 17.07
N ARG A 119 -0.46 -2.90 17.75
CA ARG A 119 -0.67 -3.25 19.17
C ARG A 119 -1.92 -4.09 19.40
N LYS A 120 -1.74 -5.24 20.06
CA LYS A 120 -2.82 -6.17 20.44
C LYS A 120 -3.70 -5.65 21.58
N THR A 121 -3.14 -4.84 22.47
CA THR A 121 -3.77 -4.46 23.74
C THR A 121 -4.64 -3.21 23.66
N ILE A 122 -4.36 -2.29 22.72
CA ILE A 122 -5.01 -0.98 22.65
C ILE A 122 -5.51 -0.75 21.23
N CYS A 123 -6.81 -0.50 21.10
CA CYS A 123 -7.49 -0.33 19.82
C CYS A 123 -7.18 -1.50 18.90
N PHE A 124 -7.62 -2.70 19.24
CA PHE A 124 -7.39 -3.89 18.42
C PHE A 124 -8.64 -4.28 17.62
N SER A 125 -8.46 -4.87 16.44
CA SER A 125 -9.58 -5.24 15.57
C SER A 125 -9.88 -6.73 15.68
N ARG A 126 -11.14 -7.06 15.94
CA ARG A 126 -11.64 -8.46 15.99
C ARG A 126 -12.36 -8.86 14.70
N SER A 127 -12.75 -7.88 13.89
CA SER A 127 -13.38 -8.06 12.57
C SER A 127 -12.44 -7.53 11.49
N VAL A 128 -12.31 -8.31 10.41
CA VAL A 128 -11.54 -7.92 9.20
C VAL A 128 -12.18 -6.68 8.58
N GLU A 129 -13.51 -6.67 8.47
CA GLU A 129 -14.25 -5.55 7.89
C GLU A 129 -13.97 -4.23 8.62
N ILE A 130 -13.98 -4.23 9.96
CA ILE A 130 -13.68 -3.02 10.75
C ILE A 130 -12.21 -2.64 10.57
N HIS A 131 -11.30 -3.62 10.51
CA HIS A 131 -9.88 -3.38 10.35
C HIS A 131 -9.58 -2.67 9.02
N GLU A 132 -10.07 -3.23 7.92
CA GLU A 132 -9.95 -2.67 6.58
C GLU A 132 -10.64 -1.31 6.48
N LYS A 133 -11.85 -1.16 7.03
CA LYS A 133 -12.56 0.14 7.03
C LYS A 133 -11.76 1.23 7.74
N VAL A 134 -11.20 0.96 8.91
CA VAL A 134 -10.44 1.97 9.66
C VAL A 134 -9.18 2.39 8.92
N ILE A 135 -8.43 1.43 8.39
CA ILE A 135 -7.20 1.71 7.63
C ILE A 135 -7.54 2.45 6.33
N GLY A 136 -8.50 1.92 5.56
CA GLY A 136 -8.91 2.52 4.30
C GLY A 136 -9.45 3.94 4.47
N THR A 137 -10.29 4.18 5.48
CA THR A 137 -10.79 5.54 5.78
C THR A 137 -9.65 6.48 6.16
N PHE A 138 -8.64 5.98 6.88
CA PHE A 138 -7.48 6.79 7.23
C PHE A 138 -6.66 7.17 6.00
N ILE A 139 -6.37 6.20 5.12
CA ILE A 139 -5.64 6.44 3.86
C ILE A 139 -6.43 7.42 2.99
N GLU A 140 -7.72 7.17 2.78
CA GLU A 140 -8.60 8.05 2.00
C GLU A 140 -8.61 9.49 2.52
N LYS A 141 -8.63 9.67 3.85
CA LYS A 141 -8.69 11.02 4.46
C LYS A 141 -7.36 11.75 4.50
N HIS A 142 -6.24 11.04 4.63
CA HIS A 142 -4.95 11.65 4.97
C HIS A 142 -3.85 11.42 3.96
N MET A 143 -4.08 10.57 2.97
CA MET A 143 -3.03 10.07 2.07
C MET A 143 -3.46 10.02 0.61
N PHE A 144 -4.76 10.04 0.32
CA PHE A 144 -5.22 10.34 -1.04
C PHE A 144 -4.99 11.82 -1.30
N TYR A 145 -3.89 12.09 -2.00
CA TYR A 145 -3.57 13.38 -2.60
C TYR A 145 -3.92 13.39 -4.05
#